data_AF-A0A0E3SEZ9-F1
#
_entry.id   AF-A0A0E3SEZ9-F1
#
_cell.length_a   1.000
_cell.length_b   1.000
_cell.length_c   1.000
_cell.angle_alpha   90.00
_cell.angle_beta   90.00
_cell.angle_gamma   90.00
#
_symmetry.space_group_name_H-M   'P 1'
#
loop_
_entity.id
_entity.type
_entity.pdbx_description
1 polymer ?
#
loop_
_entity_poly.entity_id
_entity_poly.type
_entity_poly.pdbx_seq_one_letter_code
_entity_poly.pdbx_strand_id
1 'polypeptide(L)'
;MLGKITAPTLIVNGTKDNSTPIKCAEELSEGISDSRLVLVKEDHLFIRTKPDLLVMPILEFLYEVNLVEVDAKAEEKTSWPTA
;
A
#
# COMPACT_ATOMS: atom_id res chain seq x y z
N MET A 1 9.44 -15.63 1.71
CA MET A 1 9.53 -14.64 2.82
C MET A 1 8.42 -13.59 2.71
N LEU A 2 8.11 -13.11 1.49
CA LEU A 2 7.08 -12.09 1.24
C LEU A 2 5.69 -12.47 1.75
N GLY A 3 5.23 -13.73 1.56
CA GLY A 3 3.93 -14.19 2.07
C GLY A 3 3.78 -14.25 3.60
N LYS A 4 4.80 -13.84 4.37
CA LYS A 4 4.68 -13.62 5.82
C LYS A 4 4.24 -12.19 6.17
N ILE A 5 4.25 -11.29 5.20
CA ILE A 5 3.77 -9.91 5.37
C ILE A 5 2.24 -9.97 5.31
N THR A 6 1.60 -9.75 6.46
CA THR A 6 0.14 -9.77 6.61
C THR A 6 -0.45 -8.38 6.83
N ALA A 7 0.39 -7.35 6.97
CA ALA A 7 -0.06 -5.98 7.06
C ALA A 7 -0.42 -5.45 5.67
N PRO A 8 -1.47 -4.60 5.55
CA PRO A 8 -1.76 -3.89 4.32
C PRO A 8 -0.50 -3.17 3.83
N THR A 9 -0.16 -3.33 2.55
CA THR A 9 1.08 -2.79 1.99
C THR A 9 0.83 -1.95 0.73
N LEU A 10 1.33 -0.72 0.70
CA LEU A 10 1.39 0.09 -0.51
C LEU A 10 2.77 0.02 -1.15
N ILE A 11 2.82 -0.25 -2.46
CA ILE A 11 4.04 -0.23 -3.28
C ILE A 11 3.88 0.86 -4.33
N VAL A 12 4.83 1.80 -4.39
CA VAL A 12 4.84 2.87 -5.41
C VAL A 12 6.17 2.82 -6.17
N ASN A 13 6.12 2.70 -7.49
CA ASN A 13 7.33 2.62 -8.33
C ASN A 13 7.24 3.48 -9.59
N GLY A 14 8.36 4.05 -10.02
CA GLY A 14 8.47 4.75 -11.29
C GLY A 14 8.61 3.79 -12.48
N THR A 15 7.85 3.98 -13.56
CA THR A 15 7.95 3.12 -14.75
C THR A 15 9.23 3.37 -15.57
N LYS A 16 9.96 4.45 -15.29
CA LYS A 16 11.23 4.80 -15.93
C LYS A 16 12.40 4.67 -14.96
N ASP A 17 12.18 4.00 -13.83
CA ASP A 17 13.21 3.73 -12.85
C ASP A 17 14.15 2.62 -13.37
N ASN A 18 15.37 3.03 -13.76
CA ASN A 18 16.41 2.11 -14.20
C ASN A 18 17.23 1.52 -13.04
N SER A 19 17.12 2.10 -11.85
CA SER A 19 17.83 1.65 -10.64
C SER A 19 17.04 0.57 -9.91
N THR A 20 15.72 0.67 -9.91
CA THR A 20 14.77 -0.32 -9.37
C THR A 20 13.68 -0.59 -10.41
N PRO A 21 13.90 -1.54 -11.33
CA PRO A 21 12.96 -1.84 -12.41
C PRO A 21 11.58 -2.27 -11.92
N ILE A 22 10.55 -2.02 -12.73
CA ILE A 22 9.13 -2.34 -12.44
C ILE A 22 8.96 -3.80 -11.98
N LYS A 23 9.72 -4.73 -12.58
CA LYS A 23 9.66 -6.15 -12.23
C LYS A 23 9.84 -6.41 -10.74
N CYS A 24 10.70 -5.64 -10.05
CA CYS A 24 10.87 -5.78 -8.61
C CYS A 24 9.59 -5.41 -7.84
N ALA A 25 8.88 -4.38 -8.29
CA ALA A 25 7.61 -3.96 -7.68
C ALA A 25 6.47 -4.95 -7.99
N GLU A 26 6.46 -5.55 -9.17
CA GLU A 26 5.54 -6.64 -9.54
C GLU A 26 5.78 -7.87 -8.65
N GLU A 27 7.03 -8.32 -8.50
CA GLU A 27 7.39 -9.45 -7.64
C GLU A 27 6.99 -9.21 -6.17
N LEU A 28 7.10 -7.98 -5.67
CA LEU A 28 6.61 -7.61 -4.34
C LEU A 28 5.08 -7.70 -4.24
N SER A 29 4.37 -7.18 -5.24
CA SER A 29 2.91 -7.18 -5.23
C SER A 29 2.33 -8.59 -5.35
N GLU A 30 2.94 -9.45 -6.16
CA GLU A 30 2.57 -10.87 -6.27
C GLU A 30 2.89 -11.65 -4.98
N GLY A 31 3.98 -11.28 -4.29
CA GLY A 31 4.44 -11.97 -3.10
C GLY A 31 3.73 -11.57 -1.79
N ILE A 32 3.07 -10.42 -1.74
CA ILE A 32 2.38 -9.87 -0.57
C ILE A 32 0.88 -9.87 -0.82
N SER A 33 0.15 -10.71 -0.07
CA SER A 33 -1.26 -11.00 -0.34
C SER A 33 -2.20 -9.80 -0.21
N ASP A 34 -1.92 -8.87 0.71
CA ASP A 34 -2.67 -7.63 0.88
C ASP A 34 -1.79 -6.44 0.48
N SER A 35 -1.59 -6.29 -0.84
CA SER A 35 -0.79 -5.23 -1.40
C SER A 35 -1.49 -4.48 -2.52
N ARG A 36 -1.14 -3.20 -2.64
CA ARG A 36 -1.53 -2.32 -3.76
C ARG A 36 -0.28 -1.83 -4.47
N LEU A 37 -0.19 -2.08 -5.78
CA LEU A 37 0.86 -1.55 -6.64
C LEU A 37 0.38 -0.30 -7.39
N VAL A 38 1.12 0.80 -7.25
CA VAL A 38 0.91 2.05 -7.99
C VAL A 38 2.14 2.33 -8.85
N LEU A 39 1.93 2.41 -10.17
CA LEU A 39 2.98 2.71 -11.14
C LEU A 39 2.85 4.14 -11.65
N VAL A 40 3.89 4.96 -11.45
CA VAL A 40 3.92 6.36 -11.90
C VAL A 40 4.86 6.50 -13.10
N LYS A 41 4.51 7.30 -14.12
CA LYS A 41 5.28 7.40 -15.38
C LYS A 41 6.55 8.27 -15.28
N GLU A 42 7.35 8.06 -14.23
CA GLU A 42 8.51 8.88 -13.85
C GLU A 42 9.75 8.03 -13.52
N ASP A 43 10.88 8.69 -13.26
CA ASP A 43 12.18 8.08 -12.94
C ASP A 43 12.34 7.72 -11.45
N HIS A 44 13.51 7.21 -11.06
CA HIS A 44 13.84 6.82 -9.68
C HIS A 44 13.70 7.95 -8.65
N LEU A 45 13.91 9.21 -9.06
CA LEU A 45 13.98 10.38 -8.20
C LEU A 45 12.78 11.31 -8.36
N PHE A 46 11.67 10.82 -8.94
CA PHE A 46 10.48 11.62 -9.23
C PHE A 46 9.96 12.40 -8.02
N ILE A 47 10.13 11.86 -6.80
CA ILE A 47 9.73 12.50 -5.55
C ILE A 47 10.37 13.89 -5.36
N ARG A 48 11.54 14.14 -5.94
CA ARG A 48 12.24 15.43 -5.80
C ARG A 48 11.60 16.55 -6.62
N THR A 49 10.83 16.21 -7.65
CA THR A 49 10.24 17.19 -8.59
C THR A 49 8.72 17.12 -8.62
N LYS A 50 8.14 15.96 -8.33
CA LYS A 50 6.71 15.65 -8.35
C LYS A 50 6.32 14.85 -7.11
N PRO A 51 6.51 15.39 -5.89
CA PRO A 51 6.26 14.67 -4.64
C PRO A 51 4.82 14.17 -4.50
N ASP A 52 3.85 14.89 -5.08
CA ASP A 52 2.43 14.53 -5.01
C ASP A 52 2.13 13.15 -5.60
N LEU A 53 2.93 12.69 -6.58
CA LEU A 53 2.80 11.37 -7.18
C LEU A 53 3.12 10.23 -6.19
N LEU A 54 3.80 10.53 -5.08
CA LEU A 54 4.01 9.60 -3.98
C LEU A 54 3.05 9.89 -2.82
N VAL A 55 2.88 11.16 -2.46
CA VAL A 55 2.11 11.57 -1.28
C VAL A 55 0.63 11.25 -1.42
N MET A 56 0.01 11.50 -2.59
CA MET A 56 -1.42 11.26 -2.77
C MET A 56 -1.79 9.77 -2.60
N PRO A 57 -1.10 8.82 -3.26
CA PRO A 57 -1.33 7.39 -3.01
C PRO A 57 -1.15 6.99 -1.53
N ILE A 58 -0.19 7.57 -0.82
CA ILE A 58 0.02 7.30 0.61
C ILE A 58 -1.18 7.78 1.43
N LEU A 59 -1.67 9.00 1.20
CA LEU A 59 -2.79 9.55 1.95
C LEU A 59 -4.07 8.75 1.70
N GLU A 60 -4.35 8.38 0.46
CA GLU A 60 -5.49 7.52 0.09
C GLU A 60 -5.39 6.16 0.79
N PHE A 61 -4.22 5.53 0.73
CA PHE A 61 -3.99 4.23 1.35
C PHE A 61 -4.14 4.28 2.88
N LEU A 62 -3.57 5.28 3.55
CA LEU A 62 -3.69 5.45 4.99
C LEU A 62 -5.14 5.74 5.42
N TYR A 63 -5.89 6.49 4.61
CA TYR A 63 -7.30 6.73 4.87
C TYR A 63 -8.10 5.43 4.84
N GLU A 64 -7.93 4.61 3.80
CA GLU A 64 -8.60 3.33 3.66
C GLU A 64 -8.25 2.35 4.80
N VAL A 65 -6.96 2.21 5.15
CA VAL A 65 -6.53 1.33 6.23
C VAL A 65 -7.08 1.79 7.59
N ASN A 66 -7.11 3.10 7.85
CA ASN A 66 -7.69 3.64 9.09
C ASN A 66 -9.20 3.41 9.18
N LEU A 67 -9.95 3.51 8.07
CA LEU A 67 -11.38 3.21 8.08
C LEU A 67 -11.65 1.75 8.45
N VAL A 68 -10.89 0.82 7.85
CA VAL A 68 -11.03 -0.62 8.16
C VAL A 68 -10.73 -0.89 9.65
N GLU A 69 -9.74 -0.23 10.24
CA GLU A 69 -9.49 -0.36 11.68
C GLU A 69 -10.63 0.17 12.57
N VAL A 70 -11.27 1.28 12.17
CA VAL A 70 -12.38 1.86 12.92
C VAL A 70 -13.60 0.95 12.87
N ASP A 71 -13.92 0.41 11.70
CA ASP A 71 -15.05 -0.50 11.50
C ASP A 71 -14.85 -1.82 12.26
N ALA A 72 -13.65 -2.42 12.18
CA ALA A 72 -13.32 -3.64 12.92
C ALA A 72 -13.47 -3.46 14.45
N LYS A 73 -13.03 -2.30 14.98
CA LYS A 73 -13.17 -1.97 16.41
C LYS A 73 -14.63 -1.67 16.81
N ALA A 74 -15.47 -1.24 15.89
CA ALA A 74 -16.89 -1.03 16.13
C ALA A 74 -17.65 -2.36 16.20
N GLU A 75 -17.36 -3.30 15.30
CA GLU A 75 -17.96 -4.64 15.28
C GLU A 75 -17.61 -5.45 16.54
N GLU A 76 -16.34 -5.44 16.98
CA GLU A 76 -15.89 -6.14 18.20
C GLU A 76 -16.62 -5.67 19.47
N LYS A 77 -17.03 -4.39 19.54
CA LYS A 77 -17.79 -3.86 20.68
C LYS A 77 -19.26 -4.25 20.70
N THR A 78 -19.81 -4.72 19.58
CA THR A 78 -21.23 -5.10 19.47
C THR A 78 -21.50 -6.58 19.74
N SER A 79 -20.47 -7.43 19.79
CA SER A 79 -20.59 -8.83 20.18
C SER A 79 -20.54 -8.99 21.71
N TRP A 80 -21.59 -8.56 22.42
CA TRP A 80 -21.78 -9.01 23.80
C TRP A 80 -22.27 -10.46 23.80
N PRO A 81 -21.74 -11.34 24.68
CA PRO A 81 -22.30 -12.68 24.83
C PRO A 81 -23.71 -12.55 25.42
N THR A 82 -24.73 -12.97 24.67
CA THR A 82 -26.04 -13.28 25.24
C THR A 82 -25.84 -14.37 26.29
N ALA A 83 -26.01 -13.99 27.57
CA ALA A 83 -26.05 -14.89 28.72
C ALA A 83 -27.35 -15.71 28.73
#